data_AF-A0A524LBS0-F1
#
_entry.id   AF-A0A524LBS0-F1
#
_cell.length_a   1.000
_cell.length_b   1.000
_cell.length_c   1.000
_cell.angle_alpha   90.00
_cell.angle_beta   90.00
_cell.angle_gamma   90.00
#
_symmetry.space_group_name_H-M   'P 1'
#
loop_
_entity.id
_entity.type
_entity.pdbx_description
1 polymer ?
#
loop_
_entity_poly.entity_id
_entity_poly.type
_entity_poly.pdbx_seq_one_letter_code
_entity_poly.pdbx_strand_id
1 'polypeptide(L)' 'MSNSVTIERASVEDAVTLTDICVRAFHSDINFGTDGTGGPPGYHSIDWNSRMITSNFEDYYKIMNGDQIVGAFI' A
#
# COMPACT_ATOMS: atom_id res chain seq x y z
N MET A 1 -1.19 3.77 25.74
CA MET A 1 -1.29 4.33 24.38
C MET A 1 -2.57 3.82 23.79
N SER A 2 -3.39 4.69 23.20
CA SER A 2 -4.62 4.25 22.51
C SER A 2 -4.19 3.49 21.25
N ASN A 3 -4.52 2.19 21.15
CA ASN A 3 -4.36 1.42 19.92
C ASN A 3 -5.51 1.78 18.96
N SER A 4 -5.44 2.95 18.34
CA SER A 4 -6.41 3.35 17.32
C SER A 4 -5.83 3.13 15.93
N VAL A 5 -6.53 2.31 15.14
CA VAL A 5 -6.31 2.21 13.70
C VAL A 5 -7.33 3.12 13.01
N THR A 6 -6.86 4.00 12.14
CA THR A 6 -7.71 4.87 11.32
C THR A 6 -7.50 4.59 9.83
N ILE A 7 -8.48 4.97 9.02
CA ILE A 7 -8.44 4.88 7.57
C ILE A 7 -8.53 6.31 7.04
N GLU A 8 -7.57 6.68 6.20
CA GLU A 8 -7.46 8.00 5.61
C GLU A 8 -7.31 7.89 4.10
N ARG A 9 -7.73 8.92 3.36
CA ARG A 9 -7.47 8.94 1.92
C ARG A 9 -5.96 9.08 1.70
N ALA A 10 -5.40 8.28 0.80
CA ALA A 10 -4.00 8.40 0.43
C ALA A 10 -3.75 9.70 -0.33
N SER A 11 -2.58 10.30 -0.13
CA SER A 11 -2.09 11.44 -0.90
C SER A 11 -0.82 11.05 -1.66
N VAL A 12 -0.44 11.84 -2.66
CA VAL A 12 0.70 11.49 -3.54
C VAL A 12 2.02 11.41 -2.76
N GLU A 13 2.11 12.12 -1.65
CA GLU A 13 3.25 12.07 -0.71
C GLU A 13 3.40 10.69 -0.05
N ASP A 14 2.31 9.91 0.04
CA ASP A 14 2.34 8.56 0.61
C ASP A 14 2.89 7.52 -0.40
N ALA A 15 3.02 7.85 -1.69
CA ALA A 15 3.27 6.89 -2.76
C ALA A 15 4.53 6.03 -2.56
N VAL A 16 5.62 6.63 -2.04
CA VAL A 16 6.86 5.90 -1.75
C VAL A 16 6.62 4.86 -0.65
N THR A 17 6.02 5.29 0.46
CA THR A 17 5.71 4.42 1.60
C THR A 17 4.74 3.32 1.24
N LEU A 18 3.68 3.65 0.48
CA LEU A 18 2.69 2.68 0.02
C LEU A 18 3.27 1.68 -0.97
N THR A 19 4.19 2.09 -1.84
CA THR A 19 4.90 1.16 -2.72
C THR A 19 5.76 0.18 -1.93
N ASP A 20 6.52 0.63 -0.92
CA ASP A 20 7.31 -0.27 -0.06
C ASP A 20 6.40 -1.26 0.69
N ILE A 21 5.30 -0.78 1.27
CA ILE A 21 4.31 -1.64 1.92
C ILE A 21 3.73 -2.67 0.95
N CYS A 22 3.39 -2.25 -0.27
CA CYS A 22 2.86 -3.12 -1.32
C CYS A 22 3.84 -4.23 -1.69
N VAL A 23 5.12 -3.89 -1.86
CA VAL A 23 6.21 -4.86 -2.10
C VAL A 23 6.31 -5.85 -0.96
N ARG A 24 6.38 -5.38 0.30
CA ARG A 24 6.47 -6.27 1.47
C ARG A 24 5.24 -7.18 1.60
N ALA A 25 4.05 -6.66 1.33
CA ALA A 25 2.81 -7.42 1.39
C ALA A 25 2.85 -8.60 0.40
N PHE A 26 3.10 -8.34 -0.88
CA PHE A 26 3.14 -9.41 -1.88
C PHE A 26 4.35 -10.34 -1.72
N HIS A 27 5.50 -9.84 -1.28
CA HIS A 27 6.66 -10.71 -1.01
C HIS A 27 6.43 -11.63 0.19
N SER A 28 5.55 -11.25 1.13
CA SER A 28 5.21 -12.09 2.27
C SER A 28 4.39 -13.33 1.88
N ASP A 29 3.75 -13.32 0.71
CA ASP A 29 2.96 -14.44 0.19
C ASP A 29 3.79 -15.73 0.07
N ILE A 30 5.12 -15.63 -0.04
CA ILE A 30 6.02 -16.80 -0.08
C ILE A 30 5.87 -17.69 1.16
N ASN A 31 5.45 -17.11 2.28
CA ASN A 31 5.17 -17.84 3.52
C ASN A 31 3.80 -18.57 3.49
N PHE A 32 3.00 -18.32 2.45
CA PHE A 32 1.65 -18.82 2.26
C PHE A 32 1.48 -19.63 0.95
N GLY A 33 2.59 -19.99 0.29
CA GLY A 33 2.59 -21.00 -0.78
C GLY A 33 2.71 -20.51 -2.23
N THR A 34 3.14 -19.27 -2.48
CA THR A 34 3.60 -18.88 -3.82
C THR A 34 4.99 -19.44 -4.13
N ASP A 35 5.24 -19.72 -5.41
CA ASP A 35 6.49 -20.27 -5.94
C ASP A 35 7.67 -19.27 -5.91
N GLY A 36 7.42 -18.00 -5.58
CA GLY A 36 8.46 -16.99 -5.47
C GLY A 36 7.94 -15.61 -5.10
N THR A 37 8.87 -14.65 -5.00
CA THR A 37 8.53 -13.25 -4.82
C THR A 37 7.97 -12.69 -6.12
N GLY A 38 6.93 -11.87 -6.00
CA GLY A 38 6.21 -11.32 -7.15
C GLY A 38 5.05 -10.47 -6.68
N GLY A 39 4.22 -10.04 -7.62
CA GLY A 39 3.05 -9.23 -7.36
C GLY A 39 2.37 -8.84 -8.68
N PRO A 40 1.17 -8.25 -8.63
CA PRO A 40 0.48 -7.78 -9.83
C PRO A 40 1.29 -6.69 -10.55
N PRO A 41 1.11 -6.51 -11.87
CA PRO A 41 1.79 -5.45 -12.61
C PRO A 41 1.67 -4.08 -11.91
N GLY A 42 2.82 -3.42 -11.67
CA GLY A 42 2.86 -2.10 -11.02
C GLY A 42 3.07 -2.11 -9.50
N TYR A 43 3.02 -3.27 -8.82
CA TYR A 43 3.12 -3.34 -7.35
C TYR A 43 4.39 -2.72 -6.74
N HIS A 44 5.48 -2.70 -7.50
CA HIS A 44 6.79 -2.17 -7.11
C HIS A 44 7.11 -0.80 -7.75
N SER A 45 6.10 -0.15 -8.35
CA SER A 45 6.27 1.12 -9.06
C SER A 45 5.64 2.28 -8.29
N ILE A 46 6.50 3.24 -7.90
CA ILE A 46 6.07 4.51 -7.30
C ILE A 46 5.19 5.30 -8.28
N ASP A 47 5.55 5.30 -9.56
CA ASP A 47 4.77 5.97 -10.61
C ASP A 47 3.37 5.39 -10.75
N TRP A 48 3.24 4.05 -10.70
CA TRP A 48 1.94 3.38 -10.73
C TRP A 48 1.12 3.74 -9.50
N ASN A 49 1.69 3.63 -8.29
CA ASN A 49 1.01 4.02 -7.05
C ASN A 49 0.55 5.48 -7.08
N SER A 50 1.42 6.40 -7.51
CA SER A 50 1.10 7.84 -7.62
C SER A 50 -0.07 8.09 -8.57
N ARG A 51 -0.13 7.37 -9.70
CA ARG A 51 -1.25 7.45 -10.65
C ARG A 51 -2.54 6.91 -10.05
N MET A 52 -2.49 5.81 -9.29
CA MET A 52 -3.68 5.27 -8.63
C MET A 52 -4.21 6.20 -7.55
N ILE A 53 -3.32 6.78 -6.73
CA ILE A 53 -3.70 7.72 -5.66
C ILE A 53 -4.39 8.97 -6.23
N THR A 54 -3.91 9.45 -7.38
CA THR A 54 -4.44 10.65 -8.06
C THR A 54 -5.56 10.33 -9.05
N SER A 55 -5.93 9.06 -9.21
CA SER A 55 -6.98 8.61 -10.12
C SER A 55 -8.35 9.09 -9.63
N ASN A 56 -9.21 9.46 -10.58
CA ASN A 56 -10.62 9.75 -10.31
C ASN A 56 -11.53 8.52 -10.45
N PHE A 57 -10.95 7.34 -10.72
CA PHE A 57 -11.70 6.10 -10.95
C PHE A 57 -11.82 5.20 -9.73
N GLU A 58 -10.86 5.29 -8.80
CA GLU A 58 -10.80 4.41 -7.63
C GLU A 58 -10.40 5.23 -6.39
N ASP A 59 -10.95 4.89 -5.21
CA ASP A 59 -10.61 5.57 -3.97
C ASP A 59 -9.50 4.81 -3.25
N TYR A 60 -8.29 5.37 -3.26
CA TYR A 60 -7.15 4.77 -2.59
C TYR A 60 -7.07 5.24 -1.12
N TYR A 61 -7.18 4.32 -0.18
CA TYR A 61 -7.09 4.58 1.25
C TYR A 61 -5.83 3.99 1.88
N LYS A 62 -5.23 4.73 2.81
CA LYS A 62 -4.17 4.28 3.70
C LYS A 62 -4.72 3.90 5.07
N ILE A 63 -4.10 2.90 5.68
CA ILE A 63 -4.37 2.44 7.05
C ILE A 63 -3.29 3.03 7.95
N MET A 64 -3.71 3.80 8.95
CA MET A 64 -2.84 4.46 9.92
C MET A 64 -2.90 3.75 11.27
N ASN A 65 -1.75 3.62 11.93
CA ASN A 65 -1.63 3.24 13.34
C ASN A 65 -0.83 4.33 14.06
N GLY A 66 -1.53 5.28 14.69
CA GLY A 66 -0.92 6.56 15.08
C GLY A 66 -0.43 7.30 13.82
N ASP A 67 0.83 7.76 13.84
CA ASP A 67 1.44 8.48 12.72
C ASP A 67 2.07 7.56 11.66
N GLN A 68 1.93 6.25 11.80
CA GLN A 68 2.54 5.26 10.91
C GLN A 68 1.53 4.71 9.90
N ILE A 69 1.90 4.75 8.62
CA ILE A 69 1.18 4.01 7.57
C ILE A 69 1.56 2.52 7.68
N VAL A 70 0.55 1.66 7.83
CA VAL A 70 0.76 0.20 8.02
C VAL A 70 0.15 -0.66 6.92
N GLY A 71 -0.65 -0.06 6.04
CA GLY A 71 -1.33 -0.76 4.95
C GLY A 71 -2.07 0.22 4.06
N ALA A 72 -2.63 -0.29 2.96
CA ALA A 72 -3.53 0.47 2.10
C ALA A 72 -4.40 -0.48 1.28
N PHE A 73 -5.49 0.06 0.73
CA PHE A 73 -6.38 -0.65 -0.16
C PHE A 73 -7.04 0.33 -1.14
N ILE A 74 -7.41 -0.20 -2.30
CA ILE A 74 -8.18 0.48 -3.35
C ILE A 74 -9.55 -0.21 -3.44
#